data_AF-A0A2G5UAK3-F1
#
_entry.id   AF-A0A2G5UAK3-F1
#
_cell.length_a   1.000
_cell.length_b   1.000
_cell.length_c   1.000
_cell.angle_alpha   90.00
_cell.angle_beta   90.00
_cell.angle_gamma   90.00
#
_symmetry.space_group_name_H-M   'P 1'
#
loop_
_entity.id
_entity.type
_entity.pdbx_description
1 polymer ?
#
loop_
_entity_poly.entity_id
_entity_poly.type
_entity_poly.pdbx_seq_one_letter_code
_entity_poly.pdbx_strand_id
1 'polypeptide(L)'
;MVKFQNRMPKQVSTISEEINEEAKKQAITWQVKALTDKANRELHRPKRPPPKCHFCESAHYSSECQVVSNKKKAKLVESKRLCQICLNKGNHHPASCRTLRQPNQLCQRRKCKNRFDIHHTSLCKEEVDAEFAEQGQAEMNEEIVN
;
A
#
# COMPACT_ATOMS: atom_id res chain seq x y z
N MET A 1 74.52 25.56 5.45
CA MET A 1 73.32 24.75 5.11
C MET A 1 72.42 24.70 6.33
N VAL A 2 71.27 25.41 6.33
CA VAL A 2 70.31 25.37 7.44
C VAL A 2 69.06 24.66 6.92
N LYS A 3 68.73 23.50 7.49
CA LYS A 3 67.52 22.72 7.16
C LYS A 3 66.33 23.35 7.86
N PHE A 4 65.46 24.03 7.11
CA PHE A 4 64.13 24.43 7.58
C PHE A 4 63.24 23.20 7.68
N GLN A 5 62.90 22.79 8.90
CA GLN A 5 61.87 21.78 9.16
C GLN A 5 60.50 22.46 9.11
N ASN A 6 59.71 22.16 8.07
CA ASN A 6 58.30 22.53 8.01
C ASN A 6 57.53 21.78 9.11
N ARG A 7 57.22 22.46 10.22
CA ARG A 7 56.20 21.98 11.16
C ARG A 7 54.83 22.26 10.54
N MET A 8 54.08 21.21 10.19
CA MET A 8 52.68 21.36 9.84
C MET A 8 51.89 21.84 11.06
N PRO A 9 51.07 22.90 10.95
CA PRO A 9 50.23 23.34 12.04
C PRO A 9 49.16 22.28 12.30
N LYS A 10 49.16 21.72 13.51
CA LYS A 10 48.09 20.86 14.01
C LYS A 10 46.85 21.75 14.15
N GLN A 11 45.86 21.58 13.28
CA GLN A 11 44.61 22.34 13.35
C GLN A 11 43.96 22.07 14.72
N VAL A 12 43.82 23.14 15.51
CA VAL A 12 43.06 23.10 16.75
C VAL A 12 41.61 23.27 16.33
N SER A 13 40.81 22.20 16.43
CA SER A 13 39.36 22.28 16.24
C SER A 13 38.80 23.34 17.18
N THR A 14 37.99 24.24 16.64
CA THR A 14 37.27 25.18 17.50
C THR A 14 36.18 24.42 18.27
N ILE A 15 35.82 24.88 19.46
CA ILE A 15 34.74 24.29 20.28
C ILE A 15 33.44 24.15 19.45
N SER A 16 33.18 25.09 18.56
CA SER A 16 32.04 25.06 17.63
C SER A 16 32.10 23.91 16.61
N GLU A 17 33.28 23.57 16.11
CA GLU A 17 33.47 22.44 15.20
C GLU A 17 33.24 21.11 15.92
N GLU A 18 33.75 20.98 17.16
CA GLU A 18 33.53 19.80 17.99
C GLU A 18 32.05 19.59 18.32
N ILE A 19 31.33 20.67 18.67
CA ILE A 19 29.87 20.63 18.90
C ILE A 19 29.14 20.20 17.61
N ASN A 20 29.54 20.72 16.46
CA ASN A 20 28.93 20.38 15.18
C ASN A 20 29.20 18.93 14.76
N GLU A 21 30.41 18.43 14.99
CA GLU A 21 30.74 17.02 14.73
C GLU A 21 29.97 16.08 15.66
N GLU A 22 29.87 16.42 16.94
CA GLU A 22 29.11 15.64 17.90
C GLU A 22 27.61 15.64 17.56
N ALA A 23 27.05 16.79 17.18
CA ALA A 23 25.67 16.88 16.71
C ALA A 23 25.42 16.00 15.47
N LYS A 24 26.35 15.95 14.52
CA LYS A 24 26.26 15.06 13.35
C LYS A 24 26.28 13.59 13.75
N LYS A 25 27.18 13.20 14.67
CA LYS A 25 27.24 11.82 15.19
C LYS A 25 25.94 11.40 15.87
N GLN A 26 25.36 12.28 16.68
CA GLN A 26 24.09 12.03 17.34
C GLN A 26 22.94 11.91 16.32
N ALA A 27 22.90 12.78 15.31
CA ALA A 27 21.91 12.71 14.25
C ALA A 27 21.98 11.38 13.48
N ILE A 28 23.19 10.93 13.12
CA ILE A 28 23.40 9.62 12.47
C ILE A 28 22.93 8.50 13.39
N THR A 29 23.32 8.54 14.67
CA THR A 29 22.95 7.51 15.65
C THR A 29 21.44 7.41 15.80
N TRP A 30 20.73 8.54 15.82
CA TRP A 30 19.27 8.57 15.92
C TRP A 30 18.60 8.00 14.67
N GLN A 31 19.11 8.33 13.49
CA GLN A 31 18.60 7.75 12.23
C GLN A 31 18.83 6.25 12.18
N VAL A 32 20.03 5.78 12.52
CA VAL A 32 20.35 4.34 12.57
C VAL A 32 19.45 3.64 13.57
N LYS A 33 19.28 4.19 14.77
CA LYS A 33 18.37 3.63 15.79
C LYS A 33 16.94 3.53 15.27
N ALA A 34 16.41 4.58 14.62
CA ALA A 34 15.06 4.55 14.08
C ALA A 34 14.88 3.46 13.00
N LEU A 35 15.89 3.25 12.15
CA LEU A 35 15.91 2.18 11.16
C LEU A 35 15.98 0.80 11.81
N THR A 36 16.87 0.61 12.78
CA THR A 36 17.01 -0.65 13.53
C THR A 36 15.73 -0.99 14.29
N ASP A 37 15.13 -0.01 14.96
CA ASP A 37 13.86 -0.19 15.68
C ASP A 37 12.73 -0.58 14.72
N LYS A 38 12.68 0.05 13.53
CA LYS A 38 11.70 -0.31 12.50
C LYS A 38 11.90 -1.73 11.98
N ALA A 39 13.14 -2.12 11.67
CA ALA A 39 13.47 -3.46 11.20
C ALA A 39 13.14 -4.52 12.26
N ASN A 40 13.48 -4.28 13.53
CA ASN A 40 13.12 -5.17 14.64
C ASN A 40 11.61 -5.32 14.79
N ARG A 41 10.84 -4.23 14.67
CA ARG A 41 9.37 -4.29 14.71
C ARG A 41 8.79 -5.09 13.55
N GLU A 42 9.38 -5.03 12.37
CA GLU A 42 8.94 -5.78 11.19
C GLU A 42 9.30 -7.27 11.32
N LEU A 43 10.51 -7.60 11.80
CA LEU A 43 10.95 -8.98 12.06
C LEU A 43 10.06 -9.67 13.11
N HIS A 44 9.70 -8.96 14.17
CA HIS A 44 8.86 -9.48 15.23
C HIS A 44 7.36 -9.24 14.99
N ARG A 45 6.97 -8.73 13.81
CA ARG A 45 5.56 -8.54 13.49
C ARG A 45 4.91 -9.90 13.32
N PRO A 46 3.91 -10.27 14.16
CA PRO A 46 3.22 -11.53 13.96
C PRO A 46 2.52 -11.49 12.58
N LYS A 47 2.81 -12.49 11.73
CA LYS A 47 2.09 -12.67 10.46
C LYS A 47 0.65 -13.02 10.80
N ARG A 48 -0.25 -12.03 10.67
CA ARG A 48 -1.67 -12.26 10.90
C ARG A 48 -2.19 -13.21 9.81
N PRO A 49 -3.02 -14.20 10.16
CA PRO A 49 -3.66 -15.02 9.13
C PRO A 49 -4.49 -14.10 8.20
N PRO A 50 -4.59 -14.45 6.91
CA PRO A 50 -5.43 -13.69 5.98
C PRO A 50 -6.88 -13.62 6.52
N PRO A 51 -7.58 -12.51 6.29
CA PRO A 51 -8.95 -12.37 6.77
C PRO A 51 -9.85 -13.44 6.13
N LYS A 52 -10.91 -13.83 6.85
CA LYS A 52 -11.96 -14.67 6.29
C LYS A 52 -12.82 -13.85 5.34
N CYS A 53 -13.08 -14.41 4.16
CA CYS A 53 -13.94 -13.82 3.15
C CYS A 53 -15.38 -13.72 3.68
N HIS A 54 -16.01 -12.55 3.57
CA HIS A 54 -17.40 -12.37 4.01
C HIS A 54 -18.41 -13.07 3.09
N PHE A 55 -17.99 -13.52 1.90
CA PHE A 55 -18.87 -14.19 0.94
C PHE A 55 -18.83 -15.71 1.07
N CYS A 56 -17.66 -16.34 0.96
CA CYS A 56 -17.49 -17.80 0.98
C CYS A 56 -16.75 -18.34 2.22
N GLU A 57 -16.38 -17.47 3.17
CA GLU A 57 -15.78 -17.85 4.47
C GLU A 57 -14.40 -18.51 4.40
N SER A 58 -13.83 -18.64 3.19
CA SER A 58 -12.46 -19.07 2.94
C SER A 58 -11.43 -17.99 3.30
N ALA A 59 -10.16 -18.37 3.40
CA ALA A 59 -9.05 -17.53 3.84
C ALA A 59 -8.52 -16.59 2.73
N HIS A 60 -9.29 -15.57 2.34
CA HIS A 60 -8.91 -14.52 1.39
C HIS A 60 -9.72 -13.23 1.58
N TYR A 61 -9.28 -12.13 0.97
CA TYR A 61 -10.02 -10.87 0.99
C TYR A 61 -11.32 -10.97 0.19
N SER A 62 -12.43 -10.43 0.72
CA SER A 62 -13.74 -10.46 0.04
C SER A 62 -13.72 -9.84 -1.37
N SER A 63 -12.82 -8.88 -1.63
CA SER A 63 -12.58 -8.28 -2.94
C SER A 63 -12.09 -9.27 -3.99
N GLU A 64 -11.30 -10.26 -3.58
CA GLU A 64 -10.64 -11.25 -4.45
C GLU A 64 -11.44 -12.55 -4.61
N CYS A 65 -12.61 -12.64 -3.97
CA CYS A 65 -13.41 -13.86 -4.00
C CYS A 65 -13.89 -14.19 -5.41
N GLN A 66 -13.43 -15.30 -5.99
CA GLN A 66 -13.92 -15.78 -7.30
C GLN A 66 -15.00 -16.87 -7.18
N VAL A 67 -15.15 -17.47 -5.98
CA VAL A 67 -16.11 -18.56 -5.72
C VAL A 67 -17.56 -18.10 -5.91
N VAL A 68 -17.87 -16.86 -5.55
CA VAL A 68 -19.21 -16.29 -5.65
C VAL A 68 -19.27 -15.31 -6.82
N SER A 69 -20.23 -15.49 -7.72
CA SER A 69 -20.43 -14.56 -8.84
C SER A 69 -20.80 -13.15 -8.35
N ASN A 70 -20.41 -12.11 -9.11
CA ASN A 70 -20.64 -10.71 -8.72
C ASN A 70 -22.13 -10.40 -8.45
N LYS A 71 -23.04 -10.98 -9.24
CA LYS A 71 -24.50 -10.87 -9.03
C LYS A 71 -24.95 -11.44 -7.68
N LYS A 72 -24.35 -12.55 -7.24
CA LYS A 72 -24.60 -13.14 -5.92
C LYS A 72 -23.93 -12.32 -4.81
N LYS A 73 -22.72 -11.81 -5.03
CA LYS A 73 -22.03 -10.92 -4.07
C LYS A 73 -22.87 -9.70 -3.74
N ALA A 74 -23.48 -9.05 -4.73
CA ALA A 74 -24.35 -7.89 -4.49
C ALA A 74 -25.51 -8.20 -3.53
N LYS A 75 -26.16 -9.37 -3.67
CA LYS A 75 -27.21 -9.82 -2.74
C LYS A 75 -26.66 -10.15 -1.34
N LEU A 76 -25.44 -10.70 -1.28
CA LEU A 76 -24.78 -11.00 0.00
C LEU A 76 -24.37 -9.74 0.76
N VAL A 77 -23.97 -8.67 0.05
CA VAL A 77 -23.64 -7.38 0.66
C VAL A 77 -24.85 -6.83 1.42
N GLU A 78 -26.03 -6.87 0.81
CA GLU A 78 -27.27 -6.41 1.43
C GLU A 78 -27.68 -7.30 2.61
N SER A 79 -27.76 -8.61 2.41
CA SER A 79 -28.17 -9.56 3.47
C SER A 79 -27.20 -9.62 4.66
N LYS A 80 -25.89 -9.52 4.43
CA LYS A 80 -24.87 -9.52 5.49
C LYS A 80 -24.52 -8.12 6.02
N ARG A 81 -25.26 -7.07 5.60
CA ARG A 81 -25.04 -5.66 5.98
C ARG A 81 -23.58 -5.22 5.83
N LEU A 82 -22.98 -5.57 4.70
CA LEU A 82 -21.64 -5.15 4.34
C LEU A 82 -21.71 -3.78 3.65
N CYS A 83 -20.65 -2.99 3.79
CA CYS A 83 -20.52 -1.77 3.00
C CYS A 83 -20.22 -2.12 1.55
N GLN A 84 -21.03 -1.64 0.61
CA GLN A 84 -20.85 -1.90 -0.83
C GLN A 84 -19.54 -1.33 -1.42
N ILE A 85 -18.86 -0.46 -0.68
CA ILE A 85 -17.64 0.24 -1.12
C ILE A 85 -16.38 -0.50 -0.63
N CYS A 86 -16.33 -0.92 0.63
CA CYS A 86 -15.16 -1.59 1.21
C CYS A 86 -15.37 -3.09 1.51
N LEU A 87 -16.56 -3.62 1.27
CA LEU A 87 -16.94 -5.03 1.46
C LEU A 87 -16.78 -5.55 2.89
N ASN A 88 -16.58 -4.66 3.86
CA ASN A 88 -16.42 -5.00 5.26
C ASN A 88 -17.73 -4.77 6.04
N LYS A 89 -17.86 -5.39 7.21
CA LYS A 89 -19.03 -5.21 8.08
C LYS A 89 -19.18 -3.74 8.47
N GLY A 90 -20.38 -3.21 8.26
CA GLY A 90 -20.65 -1.78 8.35
C GLY A 90 -20.95 -1.32 9.77
N ASN A 91 -19.94 -0.79 10.46
CA ASN A 91 -20.14 0.22 11.51
C ASN A 91 -19.83 1.63 10.96
N HIS A 92 -20.16 1.87 9.68
CA HIS A 92 -19.97 3.18 9.04
C HIS A 92 -21.00 3.38 7.91
N HIS A 93 -21.30 4.64 7.63
CA HIS A 93 -22.15 5.04 6.50
C HIS A 93 -21.34 4.99 5.20
N PRO A 94 -21.90 4.60 4.04
CA PRO A 94 -21.16 4.57 2.77
C PRO A 94 -20.47 5.90 2.45
N ALA A 95 -21.12 7.04 2.69
CA ALA A 95 -20.55 8.38 2.47
C ALA A 95 -19.31 8.69 3.35
N SER A 96 -19.12 7.99 4.47
CA SER A 96 -17.94 8.13 5.34
C SER A 96 -16.91 6.99 5.16
N CYS A 97 -17.11 6.12 4.16
CA CYS A 97 -16.22 5.01 3.89
C CYS A 97 -14.84 5.52 3.44
N ARG A 98 -13.77 5.09 4.13
CA ARG A 98 -12.39 5.50 3.77
C ARG A 98 -11.98 5.08 2.36
N THR A 99 -12.49 3.95 1.89
CA THR A 99 -12.24 3.43 0.54
C THR A 99 -12.82 4.33 -0.55
N LEU A 100 -13.73 5.27 -0.25
CA LEU A 100 -14.15 6.30 -1.21
C LEU A 100 -12.97 7.14 -1.73
N ARG A 101 -11.91 7.30 -0.94
CA ARG A 101 -10.69 8.03 -1.34
C ARG A 101 -9.75 7.20 -2.23
N GLN A 102 -10.10 5.94 -2.51
CA GLN A 102 -9.31 4.99 -3.27
C GLN A 102 -10.05 4.65 -4.58
N PRO A 103 -9.98 5.52 -5.61
CA PRO A 103 -10.76 5.37 -6.83
C PRO A 103 -10.43 4.07 -7.59
N ASN A 104 -9.23 3.53 -7.42
CA ASN A 104 -8.79 2.25 -7.98
C ASN A 104 -9.59 1.03 -7.45
N GLN A 105 -10.22 1.13 -6.28
CA GLN A 105 -11.06 0.05 -5.74
C GLN A 105 -12.55 0.18 -6.13
N LEU A 106 -12.93 1.33 -6.69
CA LEU A 106 -14.31 1.62 -7.07
C LEU A 106 -14.56 1.25 -8.53
N CYS A 107 -15.78 0.86 -8.83
CA CYS A 107 -16.20 0.64 -10.21
C CYS A 107 -16.12 1.95 -11.01
N GLN A 108 -15.38 1.93 -12.12
CA GLN A 108 -15.20 3.10 -12.99
C GLN A 108 -16.07 3.09 -14.25
N ARG A 109 -16.91 2.05 -14.43
CA ARG A 109 -17.74 1.90 -15.63
C ARG A 109 -18.75 3.04 -15.77
N ARG A 110 -18.87 3.60 -16.98
CA ARG A 110 -19.75 4.75 -17.28
C ARG A 110 -21.21 4.51 -16.87
N LYS A 111 -21.75 3.31 -17.14
CA LYS A 111 -23.12 2.92 -16.76
C LYS A 111 -23.37 3.04 -15.25
N CYS A 112 -22.39 2.66 -14.42
CA CYS A 112 -22.50 2.74 -12.96
C CYS A 112 -22.41 4.18 -12.47
N LYS A 113 -21.49 4.98 -13.05
CA LYS A 113 -21.36 6.42 -12.75
C LYS A 113 -22.63 7.19 -13.05
N ASN A 114 -23.25 6.95 -14.20
CA ASN A 114 -24.46 7.67 -14.64
C ASN A 114 -25.68 7.39 -13.74
N ARG A 115 -25.71 6.25 -13.05
CA ARG A 115 -26.75 5.89 -12.09
C ARG A 115 -26.41 6.28 -10.64
N PHE A 116 -25.28 6.96 -10.43
CA PHE A 116 -24.74 7.26 -9.09
C PHE A 116 -24.57 6.01 -8.21
N ASP A 117 -24.35 4.85 -8.85
CA ASP A 117 -24.17 3.57 -8.15
C ASP A 117 -22.69 3.39 -7.80
N ILE A 118 -22.31 3.85 -6.60
CA ILE A 118 -20.95 3.75 -6.07
C ILE A 118 -20.77 2.41 -5.34
N HIS A 119 -20.01 1.50 -5.95
CA HIS A 119 -19.68 0.18 -5.41
C HIS A 119 -18.22 -0.21 -5.68
N HIS A 120 -17.74 -1.20 -4.93
CA HIS A 120 -16.45 -1.84 -5.16
C HIS A 120 -16.42 -2.54 -6.53
N THR A 121 -15.29 -2.48 -7.24
CA THR A 121 -15.14 -3.06 -8.59
C THR A 121 -15.60 -4.53 -8.70
N SER A 122 -15.32 -5.34 -7.67
CA SER A 122 -15.69 -6.76 -7.59
C SER A 122 -17.19 -7.04 -7.39
N LEU A 123 -18.03 -6.02 -7.25
CA LEU A 123 -19.49 -6.15 -7.17
C LEU A 123 -20.19 -5.80 -8.49
N CYS A 124 -19.45 -5.28 -9.48
CA CYS A 124 -20.06 -4.84 -10.72
C CYS A 124 -20.77 -6.03 -11.40
N LYS A 125 -22.06 -5.84 -11.69
CA LYS A 125 -22.97 -6.87 -12.23
C LYS A 125 -22.81 -7.05 -13.74
N GLU A 126 -22.29 -6.04 -14.41
CA GLU A 126 -22.02 -6.09 -15.84
C GLU A 126 -20.80 -7.00 -16.04
N GLU A 127 -20.92 -8.00 -16.91
CA GLU A 127 -19.81 -8.90 -17.26
C GLU A 127 -18.64 -8.08 -17.79
N VAL A 128 -17.41 -8.56 -17.61
CA VAL A 128 -16.26 -7.95 -18.27
C VAL A 128 -16.54 -8.07 -19.76
N ASP A 129 -16.89 -6.96 -20.43
CA ASP A 129 -16.94 -6.94 -21.88
C ASP A 129 -15.54 -7.40 -22.33
N ALA A 130 -15.48 -8.48 -23.10
CA ALA A 130 -14.27 -9.23 -23.43
C ALA A 130 -13.22 -8.43 -24.23
N GLU A 131 -13.42 -7.13 -24.42
CA GLU A 131 -12.62 -6.25 -25.28
C GLU A 131 -11.39 -5.65 -24.59
N PHE A 132 -11.22 -5.81 -23.27
CA PHE A 132 -10.06 -5.26 -22.54
C PHE A 132 -9.05 -6.30 -22.04
N ALA A 133 -9.25 -7.59 -22.35
CA ALA A 133 -8.33 -8.65 -21.92
C ALA A 133 -7.05 -8.75 -22.78
N GLU A 134 -7.03 -8.17 -23.99
CA GLU A 134 -5.87 -8.27 -24.90
C GLU A 134 -4.77 -7.23 -24.65
N GLN A 135 -5.04 -6.13 -23.95
CA GLN A 135 -4.04 -5.05 -23.80
C GLN A 135 -3.02 -5.28 -22.67
N GLY A 136 -3.18 -6.34 -21.87
CA GLY A 136 -2.28 -6.65 -20.74
C GLY A 136 -1.27 -7.78 -20.99
N GLN A 137 -1.24 -8.38 -22.19
CA GLN A 137 -0.32 -9.48 -22.52
C GLN A 137 0.72 -9.13 -23.59
N ALA A 138 0.61 -7.95 -24.23
CA ALA A 138 1.56 -7.53 -25.26
C ALA A 138 2.89 -6.99 -24.68
N GLU A 139 2.91 -6.46 -23.45
CA GLU A 139 4.10 -5.78 -22.91
C GLU A 139 5.12 -6.71 -22.21
N MET A 140 4.87 -8.02 -22.08
CA MET A 140 5.82 -8.96 -21.45
C MET A 140 6.60 -9.86 -22.43
N ASN A 141 6.37 -9.75 -23.75
CA ASN A 141 7.02 -10.63 -24.73
C ASN A 141 8.17 -9.96 -25.51
N GLU A 142 8.46 -8.67 -25.30
CA GLU A 142 9.58 -7.99 -25.97
C GLU A 142 10.90 -7.99 -25.17
N GLU A 143 10.93 -8.44 -23.91
CA GLU A 143 12.17 -8.49 -23.10
C GLU A 143 12.93 -9.83 -23.12
N ILE A 144 12.48 -10.83 -23.90
CA ILE A 144 13.15 -12.16 -23.98
C ILE A 144 13.91 -12.36 -25.31
N VAL A 145 13.92 -11.38 -26.22
CA VAL A 145 14.75 -11.43 -27.43
C VAL A 145 15.59 -10.18 -27.54
N ASN A 146 16.62 -10.09 -26.69
CA ASN A 146 17.89 -9.41 -26.98
C ASN A 146 19.00 -10.01 -26.11
#